data_AF-A0A8G1W0T1-F1
#
_entry.id   AF-A0A8G1W0T1-F1
#
_cell.length_a   1.000
_cell.length_b   1.000
_cell.length_c   1.000
_cell.angle_alpha   90.00
_cell.angle_beta   90.00
_cell.angle_gamma   90.00
#
_symmetry.space_group_name_H-M   'P 1'
#
loop_
_entity.id
_entity.type
_entity.pdbx_description
1 polymer ?
#
loop_
_entity_poly.entity_id
_entity_poly.type
_entity_poly.pdbx_seq_one_letter_code
_entity_poly.pdbx_strand_id
1 'polypeptide(L)'
;MLLNLGHRLWVQAPVQLPATLSPRRAWLFAESVRRTIIVGFMLRSVYSLRTRNYSVRTPFVDALPFDVRTGLWDAADEEGVVTDELWGSSEGAMVSLHGYSGMLEQGQVHGIGAFAGLILAACRGKQVADVARGFPTPPPASLVVEV
;
A
#
# COMPACT_ATOMS: atom_id res chain seq x y z
N MET A 1 5.23 21.17 -7.93
CA MET A 1 5.35 21.04 -6.46
C MET A 1 5.42 19.58 -5.99
N LEU A 2 4.41 18.72 -6.24
CA LEU A 2 4.40 17.34 -5.71
C LEU A 2 5.54 16.43 -6.20
N LEU A 3 5.94 16.54 -7.47
CA LEU A 3 7.06 15.74 -8.00
C LEU A 3 8.39 16.09 -7.33
N ASN A 4 8.63 17.39 -7.09
CA ASN A 4 9.82 17.86 -6.39
C ASN A 4 9.82 17.39 -4.93
N LEU A 5 8.65 17.32 -4.29
CA LEU A 5 8.53 16.75 -2.95
C LEU A 5 8.90 15.26 -2.94
N GLY A 6 8.32 14.46 -3.84
CA GLY A 6 8.61 13.03 -3.94
C GLY A 6 10.10 12.76 -4.22
N HIS A 7 10.71 13.54 -5.12
CA HIS A 7 12.14 13.45 -5.40
C HIS A 7 13.01 13.82 -4.18
N ARG A 8 12.67 14.90 -3.47
CA ARG A 8 13.41 15.29 -2.25
C ARG A 8 13.27 14.22 -1.16
N LEU A 9 12.08 13.69 -0.94
CA LEU A 9 11.85 12.61 0.01
C LEU A 9 12.67 11.37 -0.34
N TRP A 10 12.76 11.02 -1.63
CA TRP A 10 13.60 9.92 -2.08
C TRP A 10 15.09 10.16 -1.82
N VAL A 11 15.61 11.34 -2.18
CA VAL A 11 17.02 11.69 -2.01
C VAL A 11 17.42 11.84 -0.54
N GLN A 12 16.52 12.36 0.29
CA GLN A 12 16.76 12.60 1.71
C GLN A 12 16.37 11.41 2.59
N ALA A 13 15.80 10.33 2.02
CA ALA A 13 15.45 9.15 2.78
C ALA A 13 16.73 8.56 3.40
N PRO A 14 16.79 8.39 4.73
CA PRO A 14 17.95 7.82 5.37
C PRO A 14 18.09 6.35 4.96
N VAL A 15 19.30 5.94 4.59
CA VAL A 15 19.61 4.54 4.23
C VAL A 15 19.51 3.63 5.46
N GLN A 16 19.73 4.18 6.66
CA GLN A 16 19.62 3.49 7.93
C GLN A 16 18.84 4.35 8.91
N LEU A 17 17.90 3.74 9.62
CA LEU A 17 17.14 4.42 10.66
C LEU A 17 17.89 4.37 12.00
N PRO A 18 17.71 5.38 12.88
CA PRO A 18 18.30 5.37 14.19
C PRO A 18 17.93 4.11 14.97
N ALA A 19 18.92 3.44 15.57
CA ALA A 19 18.72 2.25 16.40
C ALA A 19 17.91 2.53 17.68
N THR A 20 17.68 3.80 18.01
CA THR A 20 16.85 4.24 19.14
C THR A 20 15.36 4.07 18.89
N LEU A 21 14.93 3.81 17.65
CA LEU A 21 13.53 3.55 17.31
C LEU A 21 13.19 2.08 17.54
N SER A 22 12.03 1.81 18.15
CA SER A 22 11.46 0.46 18.12
C SER A 22 11.20 0.05 16.67
N PRO A 23 11.22 -1.25 16.32
CA PRO A 23 11.10 -1.63 14.92
C PRO A 23 9.73 -1.23 14.32
N ARG A 24 8.67 -1.07 15.15
CA ARG A 24 7.35 -0.57 14.74
C ARG A 24 7.46 0.86 14.28
N ARG A 25 8.09 1.69 15.10
CA ARG A 25 8.28 3.12 14.82
C ARG A 25 9.21 3.32 13.62
N ALA A 26 10.25 2.50 13.50
CA ALA A 26 11.13 2.51 12.35
C ALA A 26 10.38 2.13 11.07
N TRP A 27 9.59 1.05 11.10
CA TRP A 27 8.76 0.62 9.97
C TRP A 27 7.71 1.68 9.61
N LEU A 28 6.97 2.21 10.58
CA LEU A 28 5.97 3.26 10.37
C LEU A 28 6.60 4.49 9.73
N PHE A 29 7.76 4.94 10.23
CA PHE A 29 8.45 6.08 9.64
C PHE A 29 8.84 5.82 8.17
N ALA A 30 9.47 4.67 7.90
CA ALA A 30 9.87 4.30 6.55
C ALA A 30 8.67 4.19 5.61
N GLU A 31 7.58 3.57 6.07
CA GLU A 31 6.36 3.36 5.30
C GLU A 31 5.62 4.68 5.06
N SER A 32 5.65 5.62 6.01
CA SER A 32 5.16 6.99 5.82
C SER A 32 5.79 7.65 4.61
N VAL A 33 7.13 7.57 4.52
CA VAL A 33 7.90 8.19 3.44
C VAL A 33 7.53 7.55 2.10
N ARG A 34 7.54 6.22 2.02
CA ARG A 34 7.18 5.46 0.81
C ARG A 34 5.77 5.82 0.32
N ARG A 35 4.77 5.75 1.20
CA ARG A 35 3.38 6.08 0.86
C ARG A 35 3.21 7.54 0.47
N THR A 36 3.91 8.47 1.12
CA THR A 36 3.86 9.90 0.76
C THR A 36 4.38 10.13 -0.66
N ILE A 37 5.48 9.48 -1.03
CA ILE A 37 6.02 9.55 -2.40
C ILE A 37 4.97 9.01 -3.39
N ILE A 38 4.45 7.80 -3.16
CA ILE A 38 3.44 7.15 -4.02
C ILE A 38 2.20 8.04 -4.19
N VAL A 39 1.60 8.49 -3.08
CA VAL A 39 0.39 9.35 -3.09
C VAL A 39 0.67 10.68 -3.80
N GLY A 40 1.84 11.29 -3.59
CA GLY A 40 2.24 12.51 -4.29
C GLY A 40 2.25 12.34 -5.81
N PHE A 41 2.75 11.21 -6.32
CA PHE A 41 2.71 10.89 -7.74
C PHE A 41 1.30 10.56 -8.26
N MET A 42 0.47 9.90 -7.45
CA MET A 42 -0.92 9.62 -7.81
C MET A 42 -1.75 10.89 -7.91
N LEU A 43 -1.66 11.79 -6.93
CA LEU A 43 -2.37 13.08 -6.94
C LEU A 43 -1.95 13.94 -8.13
N ARG A 44 -0.65 13.95 -8.48
CA ARG A 44 -0.18 14.62 -9.69
C ARG A 44 -0.80 14.02 -10.95
N SER A 45 -0.88 12.69 -11.02
CA SER A 45 -1.49 11.97 -12.14
C SER A 45 -2.96 12.34 -12.30
N VAL A 46 -3.73 12.28 -11.21
CA VAL A 46 -5.16 12.64 -11.18
C VAL A 46 -5.36 14.11 -11.57
N TYR A 47 -4.56 15.02 -11.01
CA TYR A 47 -4.63 16.44 -11.35
C TYR A 47 -4.32 16.70 -12.83
N SER A 48 -3.30 16.04 -13.39
CA SER A 48 -2.95 16.18 -14.80
C SER A 48 -4.05 15.64 -15.70
N LEU A 49 -4.63 14.49 -15.36
CA LEU A 49 -5.76 13.92 -16.08
C LEU A 49 -6.95 14.88 -16.07
N ARG A 50 -7.28 15.46 -14.91
CA ARG A 50 -8.40 16.42 -14.77
C ARG A 50 -8.17 17.73 -15.53
N THR A 51 -6.95 18.25 -15.56
CA THR A 51 -6.66 19.58 -16.12
C THR A 51 -6.21 19.55 -17.58
N ARG A 52 -5.66 18.43 -18.05
CA ARG A 52 -5.05 18.31 -19.38
C ARG A 52 -5.56 17.11 -20.17
N ASN A 53 -6.47 16.31 -19.61
CA ASN A 53 -6.98 15.07 -20.22
C ASN A 53 -5.92 14.00 -20.49
N TYR A 54 -4.73 14.09 -19.87
CA TYR A 54 -3.72 13.05 -19.91
C TYR A 54 -2.91 13.00 -18.60
N SER A 55 -2.36 11.83 -18.28
CA SER A 55 -1.39 11.64 -17.21
C SER A 55 -0.20 10.85 -17.74
N VAL A 56 1.00 11.17 -17.27
CA VAL A 56 2.20 10.40 -17.59
C VAL A 56 2.49 9.45 -16.45
N ARG A 57 2.34 8.15 -16.71
CA ARG A 57 2.80 7.10 -15.80
C ARG A 57 4.24 6.76 -16.14
N THR A 58 5.16 7.01 -15.21
CA THR A 58 6.58 6.70 -15.39
C THR A 58 6.90 5.36 -14.75
N PRO A 59 7.72 4.49 -15.38
CA PRO A 59 8.15 3.21 -14.80
C PRO A 59 8.76 3.33 -13.40
N PHE A 60 9.36 4.48 -13.09
CA PHE A 60 9.84 4.81 -11.75
C PHE A 60 8.76 4.66 -10.67
N VAL A 61 7.55 5.18 -10.92
CA VAL A 61 6.43 5.13 -9.96
C VAL A 61 5.93 3.71 -9.79
N ASP A 62 5.93 2.93 -10.88
CA ASP A 62 5.55 1.51 -10.88
C ASP A 62 6.50 0.63 -10.08
N ALA A 63 7.80 0.99 -10.06
CA ALA A 63 8.84 0.29 -9.34
C ALA A 63 8.94 0.67 -7.86
N LEU A 64 8.22 1.71 -7.39
CA LEU A 64 8.31 2.17 -6.01
C LEU A 64 7.88 1.05 -5.05
N PRO A 65 8.77 0.63 -4.14
CA PRO A 65 8.47 -0.43 -3.21
C PRO A 65 7.70 0.12 -2.00
N PHE A 66 6.85 -0.70 -1.39
CA PHE A 66 6.20 -0.45 -0.09
C PHE A 66 5.79 -1.78 0.56
N ASP A 67 5.41 -1.76 1.83
CA ASP A 67 5.02 -2.99 2.55
C ASP A 67 3.58 -3.42 2.19
N VAL A 68 3.42 -4.66 1.74
CA VAL A 68 2.15 -5.27 1.33
C VAL A 68 1.13 -5.37 2.46
N ARG A 69 1.59 -5.42 3.72
CA ARG A 69 0.77 -5.56 4.93
C ARG A 69 0.12 -4.23 5.29
N THR A 70 -0.70 -3.72 4.37
CA THR A 70 -1.30 -2.39 4.47
C THR A 70 -2.15 -2.21 5.73
N GLY A 71 -2.81 -3.27 6.20
CA GLY A 71 -3.58 -3.25 7.45
C GLY A 71 -2.78 -3.01 8.73
N LEU A 72 -1.47 -3.31 8.75
CA LEU A 72 -0.61 -2.98 9.90
C LEU A 72 -0.46 -1.46 10.11
N TRP A 73 -0.67 -0.68 9.04
CA TRP A 73 -0.66 0.77 9.11
C TRP A 73 -1.93 1.33 9.73
N ASP A 74 -3.06 0.68 9.47
CA ASP A 74 -4.38 1.11 9.93
C ASP A 74 -4.70 0.55 11.33
N ALA A 75 -3.93 -0.43 11.81
CA ALA A 75 -4.05 -0.99 13.14
C ALA A 75 -3.74 0.08 14.21
N ALA A 76 -4.69 0.27 15.14
CA ALA A 76 -4.52 1.17 16.27
C ALA A 76 -3.29 0.78 17.11
N ASP A 77 -2.78 1.75 17.86
CA ASP A 77 -1.76 1.58 18.89
C ASP A 77 -2.36 0.76 20.05
N GLU A 78 -2.72 -0.51 19.81
CA GLU A 78 -2.83 -1.46 20.89
C GLU A 78 -1.43 -2.03 21.06
N GLU A 79 -0.64 -1.40 21.93
CA GLU A 79 0.75 -1.76 22.25
C GLU A 79 0.94 -3.22 22.74
N GLY A 80 -0.13 -4.03 22.79
CA GLY A 80 -0.10 -5.44 23.19
C GLY A 80 -0.52 -6.47 22.13
N VAL A 81 -1.02 -6.07 20.95
CA VAL A 81 -1.62 -7.04 19.97
C VAL A 81 -0.75 -7.30 18.74
N VAL A 82 0.26 -6.45 18.48
CA VAL A 82 1.25 -6.74 17.43
C VAL A 82 2.31 -7.67 18.01
N THR A 83 1.97 -8.96 18.14
CA THR A 83 2.94 -10.00 18.48
C THR A 83 4.06 -10.03 17.43
N ASP A 84 5.25 -10.45 17.85
CA ASP A 84 6.42 -10.71 17.00
C ASP A 84 6.08 -11.64 15.80
N GLU A 85 5.00 -12.44 15.96
CA GLU A 85 4.38 -13.30 14.94
C GLU A 85 3.73 -12.52 13.78
N LEU A 86 3.12 -11.35 14.02
CA LEU A 86 2.58 -10.46 12.96
C LEU A 86 3.70 -9.75 12.18
N TRP A 87 4.87 -9.63 12.80
CA TRP A 87 6.14 -9.27 12.17
C TRP A 87 6.95 -10.47 11.69
N GLY A 88 6.30 -11.64 11.54
CA GLY A 88 6.87 -12.80 10.89
C GLY A 88 7.58 -12.44 9.59
N SER A 89 8.53 -13.30 9.19
CA SER A 89 9.60 -13.06 8.22
C SER A 89 9.31 -11.89 7.27
N SER A 90 10.06 -10.78 7.43
CA SER A 90 10.02 -9.61 6.53
C SER A 90 10.37 -9.97 5.07
N GLU A 91 10.78 -11.21 4.82
CA GLU A 91 11.09 -11.76 3.52
C GLU A 91 9.84 -11.79 2.63
N GLY A 92 9.85 -10.97 1.58
CA GLY A 92 8.72 -10.84 0.66
C GLY A 92 7.65 -9.81 1.05
N ALA A 93 7.81 -9.09 2.16
CA ALA A 93 6.84 -8.06 2.56
C ALA A 93 6.86 -6.82 1.66
N MET A 94 8.00 -6.51 1.04
CA MET A 94 8.15 -5.37 0.14
C MET A 94 7.70 -5.72 -1.28
N VAL A 95 6.77 -4.96 -1.82
CA VAL A 95 6.23 -5.15 -3.18
C VAL A 95 6.29 -3.85 -3.96
N SER A 96 6.44 -3.95 -5.28
CA SER A 96 6.33 -2.77 -6.16
C SER A 96 4.88 -2.35 -6.31
N LEU A 97 4.65 -1.06 -6.58
CA LEU A 97 3.32 -0.53 -6.88
C LEU A 97 2.63 -1.29 -8.02
N HIS A 98 3.39 -1.63 -9.06
CA HIS A 98 2.88 -2.43 -10.16
C HIS A 98 2.44 -3.83 -9.70
N GLY A 99 3.30 -4.54 -8.96
CA GLY A 99 3.01 -5.89 -8.45
C GLY A 99 1.77 -5.90 -7.57
N TYR A 100 1.68 -4.97 -6.61
CA TYR A 100 0.53 -4.87 -5.72
C TYR A 100 -0.78 -4.55 -6.47
N SER A 101 -0.73 -3.66 -7.47
CA SER A 101 -1.91 -3.38 -8.29
C SER A 101 -2.41 -4.61 -9.05
N GLY A 102 -1.52 -5.55 -9.39
CA GLY A 102 -1.87 -6.84 -9.97
C GLY A 102 -2.54 -7.76 -8.95
N MET A 103 -1.97 -7.87 -7.75
CA MET A 103 -2.55 -8.67 -6.66
C MET A 103 -3.97 -8.21 -6.29
N LEU A 104 -4.19 -6.88 -6.25
CA LEU A 104 -5.51 -6.30 -6.02
C LEU A 104 -6.53 -6.71 -7.08
N GLU A 105 -6.17 -6.67 -8.36
CA GLU A 105 -7.08 -7.11 -9.43
C GLU A 105 -7.37 -8.60 -9.39
N GLN A 106 -6.40 -9.39 -8.97
CA GLN A 106 -6.51 -10.84 -8.83
C GLN A 106 -7.20 -11.25 -7.52
N GLY A 107 -7.67 -10.28 -6.70
CA GLY A 107 -8.35 -10.53 -5.42
C GLY A 107 -7.50 -11.24 -4.37
N GLN A 108 -6.18 -11.22 -4.53
CA GLN A 108 -5.23 -11.82 -3.59
C GLN A 108 -5.05 -10.95 -2.34
N VAL A 109 -5.54 -9.71 -2.36
CA VAL A 109 -5.48 -8.77 -1.24
C VAL A 109 -6.86 -8.67 -0.62
N HIS A 110 -6.97 -9.07 0.64
CA HIS A 110 -8.19 -8.93 1.45
C HIS A 110 -8.13 -7.65 2.30
N GLY A 111 -9.29 -7.14 2.72
CA GLY A 111 -9.36 -5.95 3.58
C GLY A 111 -8.81 -4.69 2.90
N ILE A 112 -9.35 -4.32 1.74
CA ILE A 112 -8.89 -3.17 0.95
C ILE A 112 -9.16 -1.87 1.72
N GLY A 113 -8.13 -1.36 2.40
CA GLY A 113 -8.14 -0.07 3.07
C GLY A 113 -8.05 1.12 2.11
N ALA A 114 -8.04 2.35 2.64
CA ALA A 114 -8.06 3.57 1.85
C ALA A 114 -6.85 3.70 0.89
N PHE A 115 -5.66 3.31 1.35
CA PHE A 115 -4.45 3.35 0.52
C PHE A 115 -4.54 2.36 -0.65
N ALA A 116 -4.96 1.12 -0.39
CA ALA A 116 -5.15 0.10 -1.42
C ALA A 116 -6.25 0.49 -2.42
N GLY A 117 -7.35 1.08 -1.94
CA GLY A 117 -8.42 1.61 -2.79
C GLY A 117 -7.95 2.75 -3.69
N LEU A 118 -7.11 3.66 -3.18
CA LEU A 118 -6.47 4.69 -3.99
C LEU A 118 -5.59 4.09 -5.09
N ILE A 119 -4.80 3.06 -4.78
CA ILE A 119 -3.97 2.37 -5.78
C ILE A 119 -4.84 1.74 -6.86
N LEU A 120 -5.91 1.04 -6.47
CA LEU A 120 -6.83 0.42 -7.41
C LEU A 120 -7.47 1.46 -8.34
N ALA A 121 -7.96 2.56 -7.79
CA ALA A 121 -8.56 3.64 -8.57
C ALA A 121 -7.55 4.30 -9.51
N ALA A 122 -6.36 4.65 -9.02
CA ALA A 122 -5.35 5.37 -9.77
C ALA A 122 -4.64 4.51 -10.83
N CYS A 123 -4.48 3.21 -10.57
CA CYS A 123 -3.72 2.30 -11.46
C CYS A 123 -4.60 1.49 -12.40
N ARG A 124 -5.85 1.18 -12.01
CA ARG A 124 -6.74 0.28 -12.75
C ARG A 124 -8.08 0.92 -13.12
N GLY A 125 -8.39 2.10 -12.59
CA GLY A 125 -9.66 2.77 -12.85
C GLY A 125 -10.89 2.03 -12.30
N LYS A 126 -10.70 1.17 -11.29
CA LYS A 126 -11.76 0.37 -10.67
C LYS A 126 -12.12 0.91 -9.29
N GLN A 127 -13.38 0.76 -8.89
CA GLN A 127 -13.79 1.01 -7.52
C GLN A 127 -13.53 -0.22 -6.66
N VAL A 128 -13.34 -0.02 -5.36
CA VAL A 128 -13.14 -1.14 -4.40
C VAL A 128 -14.30 -2.14 -4.46
N ALA A 129 -15.53 -1.65 -4.63
CA ALA A 129 -16.73 -2.48 -4.77
C ALA A 129 -16.69 -3.42 -5.99
N ASP A 130 -16.03 -3.02 -7.07
CA ASP A 130 -15.96 -3.81 -8.30
C ASP A 130 -15.05 -5.03 -8.14
N VAL A 131 -14.03 -4.93 -7.29
CA VAL A 131 -13.13 -6.04 -6.96
C VAL A 131 -13.76 -6.95 -5.91
N ALA A 132 -14.44 -6.39 -4.90
CA ALA A 132 -15.10 -7.17 -3.86
C ALA A 132 -16.24 -8.06 -4.38
N ARG A 133 -16.91 -7.66 -5.47
CA ARG A 133 -17.96 -8.45 -6.12
C ARG A 133 -17.45 -9.57 -7.03
N GLY A 134 -16.16 -9.55 -7.40
CA GLY A 134 -15.55 -10.53 -8.28
C GLY A 134 -15.10 -11.82 -7.59
N PHE A 135 -15.07 -11.83 -6.25
CA PHE A 135 -14.63 -12.98 -5.46
C PHE A 135 -15.77 -13.52 -4.61
N PRO A 136 -16.02 -14.84 -4.61
CA PRO A 136 -16.99 -15.43 -3.71
C PRO A 136 -16.56 -15.11 -2.28
N THR A 137 -17.45 -14.48 -1.51
CA THR A 137 -17.27 -14.35 -0.07
C THR A 137 -17.07 -15.75 0.50
N PRO A 138 -16.01 -16.00 1.30
CA PRO A 138 -15.90 -17.29 1.99
C PRO A 138 -17.17 -17.52 2.80
N PRO A 139 -17.73 -18.74 2.80
CA PRO A 139 -18.93 -19.03 3.56
C PRO A 139 -18.71 -18.69 5.04
N PRO A 140 -19.75 -18.20 5.74
CA PRO A 140 -19.64 -17.93 7.16
C PRO A 140 -19.17 -19.18 7.89
N ALA A 141 -18.29 -19.01 8.87
CA ALA A 141 -17.65 -20.10 9.65
C ALA A 141 -18.66 -21.06 10.33
N SER A 142 -19.95 -20.72 10.36
CA SER A 142 -21.05 -21.56 10.82
C SER A 142 -21.41 -22.73 9.89
N LEU A 143 -20.77 -22.88 8.72
CA LEU A 143 -21.07 -23.92 7.74
C LEU A 143 -19.97 -24.98 7.55
N VAL A 144 -18.91 -24.96 8.35
CA VAL A 144 -17.97 -26.09 8.41
C VAL A 144 -18.60 -27.16 9.31
N VAL A 145 -19.51 -27.95 8.76
CA VAL A 145 -19.87 -29.24 9.34
C VAL A 145 -18.71 -30.18 9.00
N GLU A 146 -17.89 -30.50 10.01
CA GLU A 146 -16.93 -31.61 9.91
C GLU A 146 -17.70 -32.89 9.54
N VAL A 147 -17.24 -33.55 8.47
CA VAL A 147 -17.62 -34.92 8.10
C VAL A 147 -16.42 -35.81 8.34
#